data_AF-A0A7Y2HYE5-F1
#
_entry.id   AF-A0A7Y2HYE5-F1
#
_cell.length_a   1.000
_cell.length_b   1.000
_cell.length_c   1.000
_cell.angle_alpha   90.00
_cell.angle_beta   90.00
_cell.angle_gamma   90.00
#
_symmetry.space_group_name_H-M   'P 1'
#
loop_
_entity.id
_entity.type
_entity.pdbx_description
1 polymer ?
#
loop_
_entity_poly.entity_id
_entity_poly.type
_entity_poly.pdbx_seq_one_letter_code
_entity_poly.pdbx_strand_id
1 'polypeptide(L)'
;GMEGPPPDPPTQHWFPVGACTLSADGVKKDEGSYSLIATGRASTSDGPAQDVTGKVVSGLVYGVSVRARTVGVNDQGRITLTVTSSIDGVLSWSTSWSAVEAGKFKTLEGLFVPTWNGVATSVTWRVETKNTTDDLGIDTAALVEQTPYGFVRTIHREVLSPNHNPFGAGTTNPEGIYIIDLQGGILSLQRTRISGTLVVLNGPVYVWAVVHWAPAVSNYPALLSNTEINFWLGNDGSTELNEAKANTNYNPLGTPYAGWSDADMLDTYPALMRGIVYSTNDVKLRYRPVLEGVVLADNDIISEATDVGGMSFFDVTYLSHYYRDAPPGFTATPVVTLSHGSIRRVVD
;
A
#
# COMPACT_ATOMS: atom_id res chain seq x y z
N GLY A 1 -3.75 -3.76 -3.52
CA GLY A 1 -3.72 -4.50 -2.26
C GLY A 1 -3.74 -3.59 -1.08
N MET A 2 -4.86 -3.53 -0.36
CA MET A 2 -4.71 -3.61 1.08
C MET A 2 -4.19 -5.02 1.33
N GLU A 3 -2.95 -5.16 1.75
CA GLU A 3 -2.74 -6.21 2.74
C GLU A 3 -3.50 -5.71 3.95
N GLY A 4 -4.54 -6.44 4.38
CA GLY A 4 -4.99 -6.26 5.76
C GLY A 4 -3.74 -6.48 6.61
N PRO A 5 -3.41 -5.59 7.56
CA PRO A 5 -2.24 -5.83 8.37
C PRO A 5 -2.41 -7.23 8.97
N PRO A 6 -1.36 -8.08 8.94
CA PRO A 6 -1.37 -9.28 9.77
C PRO A 6 -1.76 -8.84 11.18
N PRO A 7 -2.31 -9.72 12.02
CA PRO A 7 -2.64 -9.38 13.40
C PRO A 7 -1.39 -9.05 14.26
N ASP A 8 -0.35 -8.47 13.69
CA ASP A 8 0.80 -7.91 14.36
C ASP A 8 0.78 -6.37 14.17
N PRO A 9 0.46 -5.58 15.22
CA PRO A 9 0.24 -6.00 16.60
C PRO A 9 -1.17 -6.61 16.85
N PRO A 10 -1.33 -7.38 17.95
CA PRO A 10 -2.26 -8.53 18.10
C PRO A 10 -3.73 -8.38 17.74
N THR A 11 -4.24 -7.15 17.72
CA THR A 11 -5.66 -6.83 17.50
C THR A 11 -5.85 -5.56 16.68
N GLN A 12 -4.78 -4.96 16.18
CA GLN A 12 -4.88 -3.68 15.48
C GLN A 12 -5.68 -3.88 14.19
N HIS A 13 -6.71 -3.06 13.99
CA HIS A 13 -7.65 -3.15 12.86
C HIS A 13 -8.58 -4.37 12.85
N TRP A 14 -8.63 -5.14 13.93
CA TRP A 14 -9.56 -6.27 14.12
C TRP A 14 -10.57 -5.98 15.23
N PHE A 15 -11.82 -6.39 15.03
CA PHE A 15 -12.89 -6.28 16.04
C PHE A 15 -13.68 -7.59 16.15
N PRO A 16 -14.24 -7.91 17.35
CA PRO A 16 -15.06 -9.10 17.53
C PRO A 16 -16.43 -8.91 16.88
N VAL A 17 -16.88 -9.91 16.13
CA VAL A 17 -18.27 -10.09 15.76
C VAL A 17 -18.95 -11.00 16.78
N GLY A 18 -20.12 -10.59 17.25
CA GLY A 18 -20.87 -11.32 18.27
C GLY A 18 -20.32 -11.13 19.67
N ALA A 19 -20.44 -12.16 20.52
CA ALA A 19 -20.10 -12.06 21.95
C ALA A 19 -18.63 -12.37 22.27
N CYS A 20 -17.83 -12.74 21.25
CA CYS A 20 -16.46 -13.17 21.46
C CYS A 20 -15.52 -12.03 21.89
N THR A 21 -14.38 -12.41 22.48
CA THR A 21 -13.29 -11.49 22.83
C THR A 21 -12.08 -11.79 21.97
N LEU A 22 -11.43 -10.74 21.45
CA LEU A 22 -10.20 -10.82 20.67
C LEU A 22 -8.97 -10.60 21.54
N SER A 23 -7.95 -11.45 21.40
CA SER A 23 -6.68 -11.30 22.10
C SER A 23 -5.49 -11.85 21.31
N ALA A 24 -4.28 -11.50 21.75
CA ALA A 24 -3.03 -12.04 21.22
C ALA A 24 -2.80 -13.47 21.68
N ASP A 25 -2.42 -14.38 20.77
CA ASP A 25 -1.83 -15.67 21.12
C ASP A 25 -0.36 -15.71 20.68
N GLY A 26 0.55 -15.51 21.64
CA GLY A 26 1.99 -15.63 21.41
C GLY A 26 2.50 -17.08 21.42
N VAL A 27 1.69 -18.04 21.85
CA VAL A 27 2.05 -19.45 22.00
C VAL A 27 1.80 -20.21 20.70
N LYS A 28 0.65 -20.02 20.07
CA LYS A 28 0.28 -20.63 18.79
C LYS A 28 0.16 -19.57 17.71
N LYS A 29 1.05 -19.63 16.73
CA LYS A 29 1.12 -18.71 15.59
C LYS A 29 1.60 -19.43 14.34
N ASP A 30 1.25 -18.91 13.18
CA ASP A 30 1.72 -19.40 11.88
C ASP A 30 3.00 -18.65 11.49
N GLU A 31 2.99 -17.31 11.61
CA GLU A 31 4.14 -16.44 11.34
C GLU A 31 4.26 -15.34 12.42
N GLY A 32 5.34 -14.54 12.36
CA GLY A 32 5.51 -13.37 13.24
C GLY A 32 5.63 -13.67 14.74
N SER A 33 5.17 -12.74 15.59
CA SER A 33 5.26 -12.83 17.05
C SER A 33 3.98 -13.36 17.71
N TYR A 34 2.83 -13.15 17.06
CA TYR A 34 1.50 -13.45 17.60
C TYR A 34 0.56 -13.91 16.49
N SER A 35 -0.45 -14.71 16.85
CA SER A 35 -1.70 -14.80 16.08
C SER A 35 -2.85 -14.11 16.84
N LEU A 36 -3.97 -13.90 16.17
CA LEU A 36 -5.19 -13.39 16.79
C LEU A 36 -6.10 -14.56 17.20
N ILE A 37 -6.61 -14.56 18.43
CA ILE A 37 -7.57 -15.56 18.90
C ILE A 37 -8.89 -14.92 19.35
N ALA A 38 -10.00 -15.47 18.85
CA ALA A 38 -11.36 -15.15 19.28
C ALA A 38 -11.84 -16.20 20.28
N THR A 39 -12.01 -15.80 21.54
CA THR A 39 -12.44 -16.68 22.64
C THR A 39 -13.86 -16.39 23.10
N GLY A 40 -14.55 -17.39 23.65
CA GLY A 40 -15.88 -17.21 24.25
C GLY A 40 -16.96 -16.94 23.20
N ARG A 41 -16.85 -17.59 22.04
CA ARG A 41 -17.82 -17.49 20.95
C ARG A 41 -19.16 -18.11 21.38
N ALA A 42 -20.27 -17.40 21.17
CA ALA A 42 -21.63 -17.82 21.50
C ALA A 42 -22.43 -18.32 20.28
N SER A 43 -21.96 -18.00 19.08
CA SER A 43 -22.51 -18.46 17.79
C SER A 43 -21.39 -18.92 16.86
N THR A 44 -21.72 -19.78 15.89
CA THR A 44 -20.78 -20.23 14.85
C THR A 44 -20.36 -19.08 13.92
N SER A 45 -21.14 -17.99 13.89
CA SER A 45 -20.82 -16.75 13.17
C SER A 45 -19.92 -15.77 13.93
N ASP A 46 -19.72 -15.99 15.24
CA ASP A 46 -18.85 -15.13 16.04
C ASP A 46 -17.40 -15.31 15.59
N GLY A 47 -16.60 -14.27 15.65
CA GLY A 47 -15.21 -14.36 15.23
C GLY A 47 -14.54 -13.02 14.97
N PRO A 48 -13.28 -13.05 14.53
CA PRO A 48 -12.54 -11.85 14.18
C PRO A 48 -13.02 -11.28 12.84
N ALA A 49 -13.13 -9.96 12.77
CA ALA A 49 -13.49 -9.22 11.55
C ALA A 49 -12.66 -7.95 11.37
N GLN A 50 -12.57 -7.47 10.13
CA GLN A 50 -12.03 -6.14 9.81
C GLN A 50 -13.07 -5.30 9.07
N ASP A 51 -12.98 -3.98 9.29
CA ASP A 51 -13.71 -2.98 8.52
C ASP A 51 -12.86 -2.57 7.31
N VAL A 52 -13.42 -2.80 6.13
CA VAL A 52 -12.83 -2.47 4.82
C VAL A 52 -13.77 -1.55 4.04
N THR A 53 -14.53 -0.71 4.74
CA THR A 53 -15.35 0.33 4.14
C THR A 53 -14.50 1.32 3.36
N GLY A 54 -14.94 1.68 2.14
CA GLY A 54 -14.19 2.56 1.24
C GLY A 54 -12.97 1.93 0.56
N LYS A 55 -12.71 0.65 0.87
CA LYS A 55 -11.55 -0.13 0.43
C LYS A 55 -11.93 -1.22 -0.60
N VAL A 56 -13.19 -1.66 -0.61
CA VAL A 56 -13.76 -2.59 -1.60
C VAL A 56 -14.64 -1.84 -2.60
N VAL A 57 -14.58 -2.20 -3.88
CA VAL A 57 -15.33 -1.58 -4.98
C VAL A 57 -16.23 -2.61 -5.66
N SER A 58 -17.46 -2.21 -5.96
CA SER A 58 -18.48 -3.03 -6.63
C SER A 58 -18.00 -3.47 -8.02
N GLY A 59 -18.11 -4.76 -8.32
CA GLY A 59 -17.75 -5.37 -9.60
C GLY A 59 -16.29 -5.78 -9.75
N LEU A 60 -15.40 -5.45 -8.80
CA LEU A 60 -14.00 -5.91 -8.83
C LEU A 60 -13.85 -7.29 -8.21
N VAL A 61 -12.77 -7.98 -8.58
CA VAL A 61 -12.42 -9.31 -8.05
C VAL A 61 -11.46 -9.15 -6.89
N TYR A 62 -11.70 -9.84 -5.78
CA TYR A 62 -10.84 -9.86 -4.61
C TYR A 62 -10.47 -11.30 -4.27
N GLY A 63 -9.18 -11.60 -4.21
CA GLY A 63 -8.67 -12.80 -3.59
C GLY A 63 -8.65 -12.64 -2.08
N VAL A 64 -9.07 -13.67 -1.36
CA VAL A 64 -9.12 -13.65 0.10
C VAL A 64 -8.45 -14.91 0.64
N SER A 65 -7.64 -14.76 1.69
CA SER A 65 -6.99 -15.86 2.38
C SER A 65 -6.82 -15.59 3.87
N VAL A 66 -6.91 -16.63 4.69
CA VAL A 66 -6.52 -16.57 6.11
C VAL A 66 -6.01 -17.93 6.56
N ARG A 67 -5.01 -17.94 7.43
CA ARG A 67 -4.59 -19.13 8.16
C ARG A 67 -5.48 -19.24 9.39
N ALA A 68 -6.32 -20.26 9.47
CA ALA A 68 -7.26 -20.44 10.57
C ALA A 68 -7.05 -21.77 11.30
N ARG A 69 -7.35 -21.79 12.60
CA ARG A 69 -7.37 -22.98 13.45
C ARG A 69 -8.48 -22.88 14.48
N THR A 70 -8.99 -24.01 14.91
CA THR A 70 -9.78 -24.12 16.14
C THR A 70 -8.86 -24.49 17.32
N VAL A 71 -9.35 -24.40 18.56
CA VAL A 71 -8.53 -24.70 19.75
C VAL A 71 -8.67 -26.16 20.18
N GLY A 72 -9.89 -26.65 20.38
CA GLY A 72 -10.20 -27.93 20.97
C GLY A 72 -10.82 -28.96 20.02
N VAL A 73 -11.50 -28.56 18.94
CA VAL A 73 -12.24 -29.50 18.07
C VAL A 73 -12.03 -29.21 16.59
N ASN A 74 -12.00 -30.25 15.75
CA ASN A 74 -12.00 -30.05 14.29
C ASN A 74 -13.35 -29.50 13.82
N ASP A 75 -13.35 -28.60 12.84
CA ASP A 75 -14.55 -27.99 12.28
C ASP A 75 -14.36 -27.66 10.78
N GLN A 76 -15.28 -26.91 10.21
CA GLN A 76 -15.13 -26.23 8.93
C GLN A 76 -15.16 -24.72 9.17
N GLY A 77 -14.26 -24.00 8.50
CA GLY A 77 -14.20 -22.55 8.50
C GLY A 77 -14.46 -21.97 7.12
N ARG A 78 -14.85 -20.70 7.07
CA ARG A 78 -14.90 -19.91 5.83
C ARG A 78 -14.70 -18.43 6.11
N ILE A 79 -14.55 -17.67 5.04
CA ILE A 79 -14.46 -16.21 5.07
C ILE A 79 -15.74 -15.64 4.48
N THR A 80 -16.30 -14.63 5.13
CA THR A 80 -17.54 -13.95 4.68
C THR A 80 -17.32 -12.45 4.61
N LEU A 81 -17.60 -11.85 3.45
CA LEU A 81 -17.67 -10.41 3.21
C LEU A 81 -19.14 -9.96 3.30
N THR A 82 -19.42 -8.88 4.03
CA THR A 82 -20.74 -8.28 4.16
C THR A 82 -20.67 -6.80 3.79
N VAL A 83 -21.56 -6.36 2.91
CA VAL A 83 -21.72 -4.96 2.49
C VAL A 83 -23.10 -4.48 2.92
N THR A 84 -23.17 -3.32 3.57
CA THR A 84 -24.41 -2.56 3.72
C THR A 84 -24.38 -1.40 2.72
N SER A 85 -25.32 -1.37 1.78
CA SER A 85 -25.47 -0.29 0.80
C SER A 85 -26.74 0.52 1.02
N SER A 86 -26.73 1.77 0.55
CA SER A 86 -27.86 2.69 0.68
C SER A 86 -29.10 2.29 -0.13
N ILE A 87 -28.96 1.36 -1.08
CA ILE A 87 -30.04 0.93 -1.98
C ILE A 87 -30.42 -0.54 -1.75
N ASP A 88 -29.45 -1.44 -1.70
CA ASP A 88 -29.73 -2.89 -1.65
C ASP A 88 -29.81 -3.44 -0.21
N GLY A 89 -29.49 -2.62 0.80
CA GLY A 89 -29.43 -3.07 2.19
C GLY A 89 -28.20 -3.95 2.43
N VAL A 90 -28.37 -5.08 3.11
CA VAL A 90 -27.27 -5.96 3.53
C VAL A 90 -27.09 -7.11 2.53
N LEU A 91 -25.88 -7.24 1.98
CA LEU A 91 -25.47 -8.29 1.05
C LEU A 91 -24.25 -9.03 1.61
N SER A 92 -24.15 -10.34 1.34
CA SER A 92 -23.00 -11.15 1.79
C SER A 92 -22.47 -12.11 0.71
N TRP A 93 -21.15 -12.29 0.69
CA TRP A 93 -20.43 -13.25 -0.13
C TRP A 93 -19.55 -14.11 0.78
N SER A 94 -19.52 -15.42 0.55
CA SER A 94 -18.74 -16.33 1.38
C SER A 94 -17.90 -17.28 0.52
N THR A 95 -16.71 -17.61 1.00
CA THR A 95 -15.93 -18.72 0.45
C THR A 95 -16.62 -20.05 0.75
N SER A 96 -16.18 -21.11 0.08
CA SER A 96 -16.62 -22.46 0.42
C SER A 96 -16.12 -22.86 1.82
N TRP A 97 -16.90 -23.70 2.50
CA TRP A 97 -16.49 -24.30 3.75
C TRP A 97 -15.28 -25.21 3.52
N SER A 98 -14.19 -24.97 4.25
CA SER A 98 -12.97 -25.79 4.22
C SER A 98 -12.64 -26.29 5.63
N ALA A 99 -11.91 -27.38 5.74
CA ALA A 99 -11.57 -27.96 7.03
C ALA A 99 -10.63 -27.05 7.83
N VAL A 100 -10.93 -26.88 9.12
CA VAL A 100 -10.04 -26.29 10.13
C VAL A 100 -9.78 -27.32 11.22
N GLU A 101 -8.53 -27.44 11.64
CA GLU A 101 -8.10 -28.48 12.57
C GLU A 101 -7.79 -27.89 13.94
N ALA A 102 -8.08 -28.66 14.99
CA ALA A 102 -7.73 -28.28 16.35
C ALA A 102 -6.21 -28.10 16.48
N GLY A 103 -5.80 -26.91 16.90
CA GLY A 103 -4.41 -26.57 17.17
C GLY A 103 -3.48 -26.44 15.96
N LYS A 104 -4.00 -26.53 14.73
CA LYS A 104 -3.18 -26.46 13.49
C LYS A 104 -3.77 -25.48 12.48
N PHE A 105 -2.93 -24.56 12.02
CA PHE A 105 -3.33 -23.60 10.99
C PHE A 105 -3.52 -24.26 9.62
N LYS A 106 -4.68 -23.97 9.02
CA LYS A 106 -5.06 -24.34 7.66
C LYS A 106 -5.46 -23.10 6.89
N THR A 107 -5.16 -23.08 5.60
CA THR A 107 -5.56 -21.98 4.74
C THR A 107 -7.04 -22.10 4.39
N LEU A 108 -7.79 -21.05 4.71
CA LEU A 108 -9.08 -20.75 4.10
C LEU A 108 -8.83 -19.73 3.01
N GLU A 109 -9.36 -19.95 1.82
CA GLU A 109 -9.14 -19.05 0.69
C GLU A 109 -10.30 -19.06 -0.30
N GLY A 110 -10.35 -18.05 -1.16
CA GLY A 110 -11.32 -17.97 -2.24
C GLY A 110 -11.29 -16.63 -2.97
N LEU A 111 -12.34 -16.39 -3.73
CA LEU A 111 -12.55 -15.14 -4.46
C LEU A 111 -13.89 -14.52 -4.05
N PHE A 112 -13.92 -13.19 -3.96
CA PHE A 112 -15.14 -12.39 -3.93
C PHE A 112 -15.24 -11.55 -5.19
N VAL A 113 -16.46 -11.44 -5.72
CA VAL A 113 -16.81 -10.47 -6.77
C VAL A 113 -18.05 -9.72 -6.29
N PRO A 114 -17.91 -8.83 -5.30
CA PRO A 114 -19.05 -8.19 -4.67
C PRO A 114 -19.68 -7.18 -5.63
N THR A 115 -21.01 -7.20 -5.73
CA THR A 115 -21.77 -6.28 -6.58
C THR A 115 -22.92 -5.67 -5.78
N TRP A 116 -23.02 -4.35 -5.80
CA TRP A 116 -24.10 -3.58 -5.19
C TRP A 116 -24.34 -2.25 -5.92
N ASN A 117 -25.49 -1.65 -5.66
CA ASN A 117 -25.92 -0.32 -6.09
C ASN A 117 -25.86 0.67 -4.91
N GLY A 118 -25.66 1.94 -5.24
CA GLY A 118 -25.63 3.03 -4.26
C GLY A 118 -24.32 3.11 -3.48
N VAL A 119 -24.35 3.85 -2.37
CA VAL A 119 -23.17 4.09 -1.53
C VAL A 119 -23.06 2.96 -0.51
N ALA A 120 -21.91 2.30 -0.45
CA ALA A 120 -21.60 1.37 0.63
C ALA A 120 -21.31 2.16 1.92
N THR A 121 -22.14 1.95 2.94
CA THR A 121 -21.99 2.62 4.25
C THR A 121 -21.20 1.78 5.25
N SER A 122 -21.11 0.47 5.02
CA SER A 122 -20.27 -0.44 5.78
C SER A 122 -19.85 -1.63 4.92
N VAL A 123 -18.57 -2.00 4.95
CA VAL A 123 -18.06 -3.22 4.35
C VAL A 123 -17.17 -3.92 5.37
N THR A 124 -17.52 -5.14 5.74
CA THR A 124 -16.76 -5.92 6.73
C THR A 124 -16.48 -7.30 6.20
N TRP A 125 -15.34 -7.88 6.55
CA TRP A 125 -15.07 -9.29 6.30
C TRP A 125 -14.72 -9.99 7.61
N ARG A 126 -15.16 -11.24 7.75
CA ARG A 126 -14.98 -12.02 8.98
C ARG A 126 -14.61 -13.47 8.68
N VAL A 127 -14.03 -14.12 9.68
CA VAL A 127 -13.79 -15.56 9.68
C VAL A 127 -14.78 -16.23 10.63
N GLU A 128 -15.45 -17.27 10.15
CA GLU A 128 -16.48 -17.98 10.92
C GLU A 128 -16.35 -19.50 10.78
N THR A 129 -16.99 -20.23 11.69
CA THR A 129 -17.02 -21.70 11.69
C THR A 129 -18.42 -22.21 11.33
N LYS A 130 -18.53 -23.49 10.98
CA LYS A 130 -19.79 -24.08 10.54
C LYS A 130 -20.58 -24.72 11.67
N ASN A 131 -19.92 -25.56 12.47
CA ASN A 131 -20.64 -26.51 13.33
C ASN A 131 -20.50 -26.18 14.82
N THR A 132 -19.38 -25.59 15.22
CA THR A 132 -19.04 -25.40 16.64
C THR A 132 -18.73 -23.95 16.96
N THR A 133 -18.84 -23.60 18.25
CA THR A 133 -18.47 -22.31 18.80
C THR A 133 -17.12 -22.38 19.51
N ASP A 134 -16.25 -23.32 19.12
CA ASP A 134 -14.91 -23.44 19.69
C ASP A 134 -14.07 -22.19 19.38
N ASP A 135 -13.09 -21.90 20.22
CA ASP A 135 -12.25 -20.72 20.06
C ASP A 135 -11.50 -20.77 18.73
N LEU A 136 -11.44 -19.62 18.04
CA LEU A 136 -10.98 -19.51 16.66
C LEU A 136 -9.71 -18.65 16.60
N GLY A 137 -8.59 -19.26 16.24
CA GLY A 137 -7.33 -18.57 15.98
C GLY A 137 -7.18 -18.27 14.50
N ILE A 138 -6.71 -17.06 14.16
CA ILE A 138 -6.37 -16.66 12.79
C ILE A 138 -4.99 -16.00 12.72
N ASP A 139 -4.34 -16.17 11.58
CA ASP A 139 -3.06 -15.56 11.24
C ASP A 139 -2.96 -15.32 9.72
N THR A 140 -1.98 -14.54 9.27
CA THR A 140 -1.67 -14.27 7.85
C THR A 140 -2.92 -14.05 6.99
N ALA A 141 -3.73 -13.07 7.40
CA ALA A 141 -4.98 -12.69 6.78
C ALA A 141 -4.76 -11.70 5.62
N ALA A 142 -5.43 -11.92 4.49
CA ALA A 142 -5.32 -11.04 3.33
C ALA A 142 -6.65 -10.94 2.55
N LEU A 143 -6.96 -9.73 2.08
CA LEU A 143 -8.04 -9.44 1.14
C LEU A 143 -7.49 -8.53 0.03
N VAL A 144 -7.18 -9.11 -1.12
CA VAL A 144 -6.37 -8.50 -2.17
C VAL A 144 -7.18 -8.37 -3.44
N GLU A 145 -7.40 -7.14 -3.91
CA GLU A 145 -7.92 -6.89 -5.25
C GLU A 145 -7.06 -7.59 -6.31
N GLN A 146 -7.69 -8.45 -7.11
CA GLN A 146 -7.05 -9.13 -8.23
C GLN A 146 -7.20 -8.26 -9.47
N THR A 147 -6.07 -7.96 -10.12
CA THR A 147 -6.08 -7.32 -11.44
C THR A 147 -5.56 -8.29 -12.48
N PRO A 148 -5.84 -8.06 -13.79
CA PRO A 148 -5.30 -8.88 -14.87
C PRO A 148 -3.76 -8.95 -14.92
N TYR A 149 -3.06 -8.11 -14.15
CA TYR A 149 -1.61 -7.99 -14.13
C TYR A 149 -0.93 -8.76 -12.97
N GLY A 150 -1.66 -9.63 -12.25
CA GLY A 150 -1.14 -10.42 -11.13
C GLY A 150 -1.32 -9.76 -9.76
N PHE A 151 -0.44 -10.07 -8.80
CA PHE A 151 -0.48 -9.49 -7.45
C PHE A 151 -0.22 -7.99 -7.49
N VAL A 152 -1.15 -7.21 -6.95
CA VAL A 152 -1.05 -5.75 -6.87
C VAL A 152 -0.81 -5.32 -5.43
N ARG A 153 0.39 -4.84 -5.12
CA ARG A 153 0.62 -4.06 -3.90
C ARG A 153 0.07 -2.66 -4.12
N THR A 154 -0.63 -2.09 -3.13
CA THR A 154 -1.20 -0.76 -3.28
C THR A 154 -0.95 0.10 -2.06
N ILE A 155 -0.51 1.34 -2.30
CA ILE A 155 -0.60 2.42 -1.32
C ILE A 155 -1.75 3.31 -1.78
N HIS A 156 -2.88 3.22 -1.10
CA HIS A 156 -4.10 3.93 -1.46
C HIS A 156 -4.79 4.50 -0.25
N ARG A 157 -4.96 5.83 -0.22
CA ARG A 157 -5.58 6.55 0.91
C ARG A 157 -4.80 6.30 2.20
N GLU A 158 -3.49 6.35 2.07
CA GLU A 158 -2.55 6.13 3.15
C GLU A 158 -1.52 7.27 3.18
N VAL A 159 -0.91 7.44 4.35
CA VAL A 159 0.27 8.29 4.55
C VAL A 159 1.46 7.37 4.78
N LEU A 160 2.63 7.70 4.23
CA LEU A 160 3.88 7.03 4.56
C LEU A 160 4.96 8.06 4.88
N SER A 161 5.63 7.94 6.02
CA SER A 161 6.62 8.90 6.49
C SER A 161 7.65 8.28 7.44
N PRO A 162 8.70 8.99 7.89
CA PRO A 162 9.66 8.46 8.84
C PRO A 162 9.07 8.07 10.20
N ASN A 163 7.91 8.61 10.56
CA ASN A 163 7.25 8.34 11.84
C ASN A 163 5.91 7.62 11.68
N HIS A 164 5.55 7.24 10.44
CA HIS A 164 4.27 6.59 10.16
C HIS A 164 4.40 5.63 8.99
N ASN A 165 4.28 4.33 9.27
CA ASN A 165 4.20 3.28 8.25
C ASN A 165 2.91 2.46 8.49
N PRO A 166 1.92 2.51 7.58
CA PRO A 166 0.66 1.79 7.73
C PRO A 166 0.75 0.32 7.27
N PHE A 167 1.93 -0.14 6.82
CA PHE A 167 2.12 -1.48 6.26
C PHE A 167 2.97 -2.38 7.17
N GLY A 168 2.75 -3.70 7.03
CA GLY A 168 3.45 -4.72 7.81
C GLY A 168 3.24 -4.55 9.32
N ALA A 169 4.29 -4.78 10.11
CA ALA A 169 4.30 -4.55 11.55
C ALA A 169 4.46 -3.06 11.94
N GLY A 170 4.20 -2.13 11.02
CA GLY A 170 4.32 -0.69 11.25
C GLY A 170 5.76 -0.21 11.47
N THR A 171 6.76 -0.95 10.99
CA THR A 171 8.17 -0.60 11.17
C THR A 171 8.49 0.69 10.42
N THR A 172 8.98 1.70 11.14
CA THR A 172 9.36 2.99 10.57
C THR A 172 10.86 3.05 10.28
N ASN A 173 11.26 3.98 9.42
CA ASN A 173 12.65 4.31 9.14
C ASN A 173 12.88 5.81 9.37
N PRO A 174 13.82 6.24 10.23
CA PRO A 174 14.03 7.66 10.55
C PRO A 174 14.46 8.51 9.35
N GLU A 175 15.03 7.90 8.31
CA GLU A 175 15.35 8.56 7.04
C GLU A 175 14.21 8.45 6.00
N GLY A 176 13.14 7.73 6.32
CA GLY A 176 11.98 7.53 5.46
C GLY A 176 12.27 6.63 4.25
N ILE A 177 13.25 5.73 4.32
CA ILE A 177 13.58 4.80 3.24
C ILE A 177 12.83 3.48 3.42
N TYR A 178 12.05 3.09 2.41
CA TYR A 178 11.27 1.86 2.38
C TYR A 178 11.58 1.03 1.13
N ILE A 179 11.94 -0.23 1.32
CA ILE A 179 12.25 -1.18 0.24
C ILE A 179 11.02 -2.08 0.03
N ILE A 180 10.54 -2.17 -1.20
CA ILE A 180 9.37 -2.95 -1.58
C ILE A 180 9.75 -3.96 -2.67
N ASP A 181 9.75 -5.24 -2.33
CA ASP A 181 9.87 -6.32 -3.33
C ASP A 181 8.48 -6.76 -3.80
N LEU A 182 8.25 -6.62 -5.10
CA LEU A 182 7.00 -6.96 -5.75
C LEU A 182 6.92 -8.41 -6.19
N GLN A 183 8.03 -9.15 -6.20
CA GLN A 183 8.07 -10.58 -6.57
C GLN A 183 7.40 -10.87 -7.92
N GLY A 184 7.56 -9.98 -8.90
CA GLY A 184 6.93 -10.04 -10.22
C GLY A 184 5.53 -9.42 -10.31
N GLY A 185 4.96 -8.96 -9.19
CA GLY A 185 3.70 -8.21 -9.13
C GLY A 185 3.87 -6.74 -9.52
N ILE A 186 2.87 -5.92 -9.22
CA ILE A 186 2.87 -4.47 -9.52
C ILE A 186 2.70 -3.65 -8.23
N LEU A 187 3.27 -2.44 -8.20
CA LEU A 187 2.96 -1.44 -7.19
C LEU A 187 2.02 -0.39 -7.76
N SER A 188 0.87 -0.17 -7.13
CA SER A 188 -0.06 0.89 -7.47
C SER A 188 -0.10 1.94 -6.36
N LEU A 189 0.23 3.19 -6.69
CA LEU A 189 0.20 4.34 -5.79
C LEU A 189 -0.90 5.29 -6.27
N GLN A 190 -1.88 5.56 -5.41
CA GLN A 190 -3.00 6.46 -5.73
C GLN A 190 -3.54 7.13 -4.48
N ARG A 191 -3.95 8.40 -4.56
CA ARG A 191 -4.55 9.16 -3.44
C ARG A 191 -3.77 8.95 -2.15
N THR A 192 -2.48 9.26 -2.18
CA THR A 192 -1.59 9.01 -1.04
C THR A 192 -0.62 10.16 -0.88
N ARG A 193 -0.19 10.37 0.37
CA ARG A 193 0.91 11.26 0.69
C ARG A 193 2.12 10.43 1.13
N ILE A 194 3.25 10.63 0.47
CA ILE A 194 4.51 9.97 0.82
C ILE A 194 5.54 11.05 1.17
N SER A 195 6.08 10.98 2.38
CA SER A 195 7.24 11.74 2.83
C SER A 195 8.37 10.75 3.04
N GLY A 196 9.07 10.38 1.97
CA GLY A 196 10.05 9.30 2.03
C GLY A 196 10.56 8.86 0.66
N THR A 197 11.51 7.94 0.69
CA THR A 197 12.11 7.29 -0.47
C THR A 197 11.54 5.88 -0.59
N LEU A 198 10.97 5.55 -1.75
CA LEU A 198 10.64 4.16 -2.10
C LEU A 198 11.73 3.58 -2.99
N VAL A 199 12.21 2.39 -2.62
CA VAL A 199 13.06 1.53 -3.45
C VAL A 199 12.24 0.32 -3.85
N VAL A 200 11.83 0.26 -5.12
CA VAL A 200 10.93 -0.77 -5.61
C VAL A 200 11.71 -1.78 -6.45
N LEU A 201 11.50 -3.06 -6.14
CA LEU A 201 12.20 -4.18 -6.77
C LEU A 201 11.20 -5.11 -7.44
N ASN A 202 11.60 -5.65 -8.60
CA ASN A 202 11.00 -6.79 -9.26
C ASN A 202 9.53 -6.58 -9.67
N GLY A 203 9.15 -5.39 -10.14
CA GLY A 203 7.80 -5.17 -10.65
C GLY A 203 7.49 -3.73 -11.04
N PRO A 204 6.62 -3.50 -12.04
CA PRO A 204 6.32 -2.14 -12.50
C PRO A 204 5.62 -1.31 -11.42
N VAL A 205 5.93 -0.02 -11.41
CA VAL A 205 5.31 0.97 -10.52
C VAL A 205 4.31 1.79 -11.32
N TYR A 206 3.09 1.94 -10.80
CA TYR A 206 2.03 2.78 -11.33
C TYR A 206 1.68 3.86 -10.32
N VAL A 207 1.94 5.12 -10.67
CA VAL A 207 1.57 6.30 -9.88
C VAL A 207 0.43 7.01 -10.59
N TRP A 208 -0.76 7.02 -10.02
CA TRP A 208 -1.95 7.49 -10.72
C TRP A 208 -2.96 8.20 -9.83
N ALA A 209 -3.97 8.80 -10.45
CA ALA A 209 -4.88 9.76 -9.81
C ALA A 209 -4.09 10.93 -9.20
N VAL A 210 -4.18 11.15 -7.90
CA VAL A 210 -3.46 12.22 -7.22
C VAL A 210 -2.54 11.67 -6.16
N VAL A 211 -1.26 12.04 -6.21
CA VAL A 211 -0.25 11.69 -5.21
C VAL A 211 0.50 12.96 -4.81
N HIS A 212 0.75 13.13 -3.52
CA HIS A 212 1.65 14.15 -3.00
C HIS A 212 2.89 13.47 -2.43
N TRP A 213 4.04 13.62 -3.07
CA TRP A 213 5.24 12.86 -2.71
C TRP A 213 6.48 13.75 -2.69
N ALA A 214 7.19 13.76 -1.57
CA ALA A 214 8.55 14.28 -1.47
C ALA A 214 9.43 13.31 -0.67
N PRO A 215 10.76 13.28 -0.88
CA PRO A 215 11.65 12.57 0.03
C PRO A 215 11.58 13.20 1.43
N ALA A 216 11.75 12.38 2.47
CA ALA A 216 11.85 12.89 3.85
C ALA A 216 13.15 13.68 4.08
N VAL A 217 14.23 13.25 3.44
CA VAL A 217 15.54 13.90 3.47
C VAL A 217 15.74 14.67 2.16
N SER A 218 16.09 15.95 2.23
CA SER A 218 16.02 16.88 1.09
C SER A 218 16.87 16.48 -0.13
N ASN A 219 17.96 15.75 0.06
CA ASN A 219 18.84 15.30 -1.02
C ASN A 219 18.64 13.83 -1.40
N TYR A 220 17.67 13.13 -0.81
CA TYR A 220 17.37 11.74 -1.17
C TYR A 220 16.43 11.65 -2.39
N PRO A 221 16.43 10.52 -3.11
CA PRO A 221 15.45 10.26 -4.17
C PRO A 221 14.04 10.13 -3.61
N ALA A 222 13.03 10.42 -4.42
CA ALA A 222 11.65 10.06 -4.09
C ALA A 222 11.39 8.58 -4.44
N LEU A 223 11.79 8.15 -5.64
CA LEU A 223 11.52 6.81 -6.15
C LEU A 223 12.72 6.25 -6.93
N LEU A 224 13.15 5.06 -6.54
CA LEU A 224 14.10 4.21 -7.27
C LEU A 224 13.40 2.91 -7.66
N SER A 225 13.53 2.48 -8.92
CA SER A 225 12.93 1.24 -9.42
C SER A 225 13.90 0.48 -10.32
N ASN A 226 13.98 -0.84 -10.20
CA ASN A 226 14.74 -1.69 -11.14
C ASN A 226 13.91 -2.18 -12.34
N THR A 227 12.72 -1.60 -12.52
CA THR A 227 11.73 -1.92 -13.54
C THR A 227 10.96 -0.66 -13.94
N GLU A 228 10.08 -0.77 -14.93
CA GLU A 228 9.31 0.36 -15.48
C GLU A 228 8.54 1.18 -14.42
N ILE A 229 8.55 2.51 -14.59
CA ILE A 229 7.73 3.44 -13.82
C ILE A 229 6.71 4.10 -14.74
N ASN A 230 5.43 4.08 -14.32
CA ASN A 230 4.30 4.63 -15.05
C ASN A 230 3.66 5.76 -14.24
N PHE A 231 3.75 7.00 -14.74
CA PHE A 231 3.06 8.16 -14.18
C PHE A 231 1.80 8.50 -14.95
N TRP A 232 0.65 8.25 -14.33
CA TRP A 232 -0.69 8.55 -14.84
C TRP A 232 -1.42 9.52 -13.89
N LEU A 233 -0.70 10.55 -13.43
CA LEU A 233 -1.21 11.58 -12.53
C LEU A 233 -2.22 12.48 -13.24
N GLY A 234 -3.30 12.81 -12.54
CA GLY A 234 -4.39 13.65 -13.05
C GLY A 234 -5.40 12.93 -13.96
N ASN A 235 -5.35 11.60 -14.07
CA ASN A 235 -6.32 10.81 -14.85
C ASN A 235 -7.77 11.01 -14.37
N ASP A 236 -8.00 11.21 -13.07
CA ASP A 236 -9.33 11.47 -12.52
C ASP A 236 -9.76 12.95 -12.64
N GLY A 237 -8.99 13.78 -13.33
CA GLY A 237 -9.20 15.22 -13.49
C GLY A 237 -8.93 16.03 -12.22
N SER A 238 -8.50 15.42 -11.12
CA SER A 238 -8.19 16.12 -9.88
C SER A 238 -6.76 16.64 -9.89
N THR A 239 -6.55 17.86 -9.40
CA THR A 239 -5.24 18.50 -9.25
C THR A 239 -4.75 18.52 -7.80
N GLU A 240 -5.58 18.04 -6.88
CA GLU A 240 -5.33 18.10 -5.44
C GLU A 240 -5.69 16.78 -4.76
N LEU A 241 -4.83 16.40 -3.81
CA LEU A 241 -5.10 15.37 -2.84
C LEU A 241 -5.99 15.98 -1.77
N ASN A 242 -7.23 15.53 -1.66
CA ASN A 242 -8.22 16.13 -0.78
C ASN A 242 -8.63 15.11 0.29
N GLU A 243 -8.44 15.46 1.55
CA GLU A 243 -8.71 14.58 2.69
C GLU A 243 -10.18 14.22 2.83
N ALA A 244 -11.09 15.17 2.66
CA ALA A 244 -12.52 14.94 2.79
C ALA A 244 -13.02 13.94 1.72
N LYS A 245 -12.60 14.10 0.47
CA LYS A 245 -12.91 13.17 -0.63
C LYS A 245 -12.26 11.81 -0.41
N ALA A 246 -11.05 11.81 0.14
CA ALA A 246 -10.31 10.60 0.42
C ALA A 246 -10.63 10.01 1.80
N ASN A 247 -11.51 10.60 2.62
CA ASN A 247 -11.78 10.15 3.99
C ASN A 247 -10.50 9.70 4.74
N THR A 248 -9.45 10.51 4.66
CA THR A 248 -8.11 10.18 5.17
C THR A 248 -7.41 11.48 5.54
N ASN A 249 -6.88 11.56 6.77
CA ASN A 249 -6.00 12.65 7.17
C ASN A 249 -4.59 12.36 6.63
N TYR A 250 -4.05 13.29 5.84
CA TYR A 250 -2.73 13.20 5.21
C TYR A 250 -1.64 14.01 5.95
N ASN A 251 -1.96 14.78 6.98
CA ASN A 251 -0.99 15.47 7.85
C ASN A 251 -1.15 15.10 9.34
N PRO A 252 -1.28 13.80 9.70
CA PRO A 252 -1.54 13.44 11.08
C PRO A 252 -0.34 13.79 11.97
N LEU A 253 -0.54 13.80 13.28
CA LEU A 253 0.55 13.94 14.24
C LEU A 253 1.70 12.96 13.93
N GLY A 254 2.92 13.48 13.81
CA GLY A 254 4.11 12.72 13.41
C GLY A 254 4.44 12.78 11.93
N THR A 255 3.49 13.18 11.07
CA THR A 255 3.70 13.41 9.63
C THR A 255 3.23 14.81 9.21
N PRO A 256 3.82 15.89 9.73
CA PRO A 256 3.36 17.23 9.42
C PRO A 256 3.54 17.58 7.93
N TYR A 257 2.63 18.37 7.38
CA TYR A 257 2.80 19.04 6.09
C TYR A 257 3.21 20.50 6.32
N ALA A 258 4.30 20.93 5.67
CA ALA A 258 4.87 22.27 5.87
C ALA A 258 5.10 22.65 7.35
N GLY A 259 5.36 21.66 8.22
CA GLY A 259 5.58 21.86 9.66
C GLY A 259 4.31 21.83 10.52
N TRP A 260 3.13 21.65 9.93
CA TRP A 260 1.84 21.61 10.63
C TRP A 260 1.21 20.23 10.55
N SER A 261 0.56 19.81 11.63
CA SER A 261 -0.24 18.60 11.70
C SER A 261 -1.53 18.88 12.44
N ASP A 262 -2.59 18.17 12.10
CA ASP A 262 -3.86 18.22 12.82
C ASP A 262 -4.52 16.84 12.86
N ALA A 263 -5.80 16.83 13.22
CA ALA A 263 -6.61 15.62 13.36
C ALA A 263 -7.90 15.65 12.53
N ASP A 264 -8.11 16.67 11.70
CA ASP A 264 -9.31 16.75 10.87
C ASP A 264 -9.06 16.13 9.49
N MET A 265 -10.00 16.28 8.57
CA MET A 265 -9.91 15.73 7.21
C MET A 265 -10.30 16.80 6.19
N LEU A 266 -9.89 18.03 6.41
CA LEU A 266 -10.32 19.19 5.62
C LEU A 266 -9.22 19.75 4.71
N ASP A 267 -8.00 19.22 4.79
CA ASP A 267 -6.88 19.77 4.05
C ASP A 267 -6.83 19.31 2.58
N THR A 268 -6.13 20.12 1.79
CA THR A 268 -5.77 19.80 0.42
C THR A 268 -4.28 19.95 0.17
N TYR A 269 -3.74 19.09 -0.67
CA TYR A 269 -2.33 19.07 -1.05
C TYR A 269 -2.21 19.05 -2.57
N PRO A 270 -1.20 19.70 -3.16
CA PRO A 270 -1.02 19.65 -4.60
C PRO A 270 -0.67 18.23 -5.07
N ALA A 271 -1.21 17.83 -6.23
CA ALA A 271 -0.77 16.65 -6.96
C ALA A 271 0.66 16.89 -7.49
N LEU A 272 1.66 16.43 -6.76
CA LEU A 272 3.05 16.77 -7.01
C LEU A 272 3.95 15.62 -6.56
N MET A 273 4.94 15.31 -7.39
CA MET A 273 6.08 14.49 -6.96
C MET A 273 7.36 15.32 -7.03
N ARG A 274 8.00 15.52 -5.88
CA ARG A 274 9.29 16.20 -5.73
C ARG A 274 10.36 15.19 -5.42
N GLY A 275 11.51 15.24 -6.07
CA GLY A 275 12.58 14.26 -5.86
C GLY A 275 13.36 13.88 -7.10
N ILE A 276 14.36 13.02 -6.91
CA ILE A 276 14.88 12.19 -8.00
C ILE A 276 13.91 11.02 -8.20
N VAL A 277 13.53 10.79 -9.45
CA VAL A 277 12.86 9.58 -9.94
C VAL A 277 13.85 8.85 -10.83
N TYR A 278 14.16 7.61 -10.51
CA TYR A 278 15.09 6.79 -11.28
C TYR A 278 14.51 5.40 -11.57
N SER A 279 14.60 5.00 -12.84
CA SER A 279 14.25 3.66 -13.32
C SER A 279 15.44 3.06 -14.08
N THR A 280 15.75 1.78 -13.85
CA THR A 280 16.68 1.04 -14.73
C THR A 280 16.02 0.59 -16.05
N ASN A 281 14.78 1.03 -16.31
CA ASN A 281 13.99 0.74 -17.50
C ASN A 281 13.24 2.03 -17.90
N ASP A 282 12.15 1.92 -18.65
CA ASP A 282 11.37 3.06 -19.11
C ASP A 282 10.74 3.85 -17.96
N VAL A 283 10.59 5.16 -18.18
CA VAL A 283 9.70 6.03 -17.42
C VAL A 283 8.63 6.55 -18.37
N LYS A 284 7.38 6.15 -18.15
CA LYS A 284 6.23 6.53 -18.96
C LYS A 284 5.44 7.64 -18.30
N LEU A 285 5.17 8.71 -19.05
CA LEU A 285 4.42 9.90 -18.62
C LEU A 285 3.11 9.97 -19.40
N ARG A 286 1.97 9.99 -18.70
CA ARG A 286 0.63 10.14 -19.26
C ARG A 286 -0.19 11.18 -18.50
N TYR A 287 -1.17 11.76 -19.17
CA TYR A 287 -2.09 12.77 -18.63
C TYR A 287 -1.39 14.09 -18.29
N ARG A 288 -1.23 14.41 -16.99
CA ARG A 288 -0.67 15.66 -16.46
C ARG A 288 0.19 15.45 -15.21
N PRO A 289 1.29 14.70 -15.28
CA PRO A 289 2.19 14.58 -14.15
C PRO A 289 2.94 15.89 -13.91
N VAL A 290 2.98 16.30 -12.65
CA VAL A 290 3.76 17.45 -12.16
C VAL A 290 4.92 16.91 -11.32
N LEU A 291 6.13 17.10 -11.85
CA LEU A 291 7.38 16.59 -11.27
C LEU A 291 8.32 17.76 -10.96
N GLU A 292 8.81 17.85 -9.72
CA GLU A 292 9.82 18.83 -9.29
C GLU A 292 11.12 18.12 -8.89
N GLY A 293 12.11 18.10 -9.77
CA GLY A 293 13.39 17.45 -9.49
C GLY A 293 14.07 16.93 -10.73
N VAL A 294 14.47 15.66 -10.70
CA VAL A 294 15.21 15.01 -11.78
C VAL A 294 14.55 13.69 -12.12
N VAL A 295 14.32 13.45 -13.42
CA VAL A 295 13.82 12.16 -13.93
C VAL A 295 14.94 11.50 -14.71
N LEU A 296 15.25 10.25 -14.37
CA LEU A 296 16.31 9.45 -14.96
C LEU A 296 15.75 8.07 -15.34
N ALA A 297 16.12 7.59 -16.52
CA ALA A 297 15.82 6.26 -17.02
C ALA A 297 17.08 5.70 -17.68
N ASP A 298 17.41 4.43 -17.44
CA ASP A 298 18.49 3.75 -18.18
C ASP A 298 18.06 3.45 -19.64
N ASN A 299 16.75 3.37 -19.89
CA ASN A 299 16.17 3.24 -21.24
C ASN A 299 15.45 4.54 -21.66
N ASP A 300 14.17 4.50 -22.00
CA ASP A 300 13.46 5.65 -22.56
C ASP A 300 12.62 6.42 -21.51
N ILE A 301 12.58 7.75 -21.66
CA ILE A 301 11.54 8.58 -21.03
C ILE A 301 10.48 8.87 -22.09
N ILE A 302 9.31 8.25 -21.95
CA ILE A 302 8.27 8.19 -22.98
C ILE A 302 7.07 9.02 -22.54
N SER A 303 6.64 9.97 -23.37
CA SER A 303 5.31 10.59 -23.24
C SER A 303 4.32 9.81 -24.10
N GLU A 304 3.29 9.23 -23.48
CA GLU A 304 2.28 8.42 -24.17
C GLU A 304 0.93 9.13 -24.19
N ALA A 305 0.23 9.08 -25.33
CA ALA A 305 -1.14 9.55 -25.43
C ALA A 305 -2.08 8.67 -24.60
N THR A 306 -3.12 9.27 -24.02
CA THR A 306 -4.05 8.57 -23.12
C THR A 306 -5.13 7.82 -23.91
N ASP A 307 -5.57 8.38 -25.05
CA ASP A 307 -6.56 7.84 -25.99
C ASP A 307 -6.37 8.44 -27.40
N VAL A 308 -7.12 7.96 -28.40
CA VAL A 308 -7.12 8.53 -29.77
C VAL A 308 -7.57 9.99 -29.72
N GLY A 309 -6.62 10.92 -29.87
CA GLY A 309 -6.85 12.37 -29.83
C GLY A 309 -6.56 13.03 -28.47
N GLY A 310 -6.19 12.26 -27.44
CA GLY A 310 -5.76 12.79 -26.15
C GLY A 310 -4.31 13.28 -26.20
N MET A 311 -4.07 14.52 -25.79
CA MET A 311 -2.72 15.05 -25.57
C MET A 311 -2.31 14.83 -24.12
N SER A 312 -1.14 14.23 -23.90
CA SER A 312 -0.46 14.25 -22.61
C SER A 312 0.37 15.53 -22.50
N PHE A 313 0.19 16.25 -21.40
CA PHE A 313 1.04 17.38 -21.02
C PHE A 313 1.82 16.93 -19.79
N PHE A 314 3.07 17.31 -19.64
CA PHE A 314 3.79 17.04 -18.39
C PHE A 314 4.58 18.27 -18.00
N ASP A 315 4.63 18.53 -16.70
CA ASP A 315 5.37 19.64 -16.13
C ASP A 315 6.54 19.06 -15.34
N VAL A 316 7.76 19.23 -15.86
CA VAL A 316 8.99 18.86 -15.15
C VAL A 316 9.77 20.12 -14.83
N THR A 317 9.85 20.47 -13.55
CA THR A 317 10.65 21.58 -13.06
C THR A 317 11.96 21.04 -12.50
N TYR A 318 13.07 21.35 -13.16
CA TYR A 318 14.40 20.94 -12.71
C TYR A 318 14.80 21.65 -11.41
N LEU A 319 15.22 20.88 -10.41
CA LEU A 319 15.78 21.41 -9.17
C LEU A 319 17.29 21.16 -9.11
N SER A 320 18.07 22.24 -9.21
CA SER A 320 19.54 22.16 -9.30
C SER A 320 20.25 21.65 -8.05
N HIS A 321 19.57 21.58 -6.89
CA HIS A 321 20.19 21.08 -5.67
C HIS A 321 20.53 19.60 -5.78
N TYR A 322 19.73 18.78 -6.48
CA TYR A 322 20.05 17.36 -6.71
C TYR A 322 21.31 17.14 -7.55
N TYR A 323 21.76 18.15 -8.31
CA TYR A 323 23.05 18.11 -9.00
C TYR A 323 24.20 18.57 -8.10
N ARG A 324 23.96 19.57 -7.24
CA ARG A 324 25.00 20.17 -6.38
C ARG A 324 25.24 19.39 -5.09
N ASP A 325 24.23 18.66 -4.65
CA ASP A 325 24.18 17.83 -3.45
C ASP A 325 23.43 16.54 -3.83
N ALA A 326 24.06 15.76 -4.70
CA ALA A 326 23.50 14.51 -5.16
C ALA A 326 23.44 13.49 -4.01
N PRO A 327 22.42 12.63 -3.95
CA PRO A 327 22.34 11.61 -2.91
C PRO A 327 23.59 10.72 -2.90
N PRO A 328 23.94 10.13 -1.75
CA PRO A 328 24.99 9.12 -1.68
C PRO A 328 24.78 8.03 -2.76
N GLY A 329 25.81 7.75 -3.55
CA GLY A 329 25.75 6.81 -4.67
C GLY A 329 25.39 7.41 -6.04
N PHE A 330 24.95 8.67 -6.10
CA PHE A 330 24.69 9.41 -7.36
C PHE A 330 25.87 10.29 -7.81
N THR A 331 27.02 10.16 -7.16
CA THR A 331 28.26 10.84 -7.58
C THR A 331 29.21 9.81 -8.18
N ALA A 332 29.73 10.11 -9.38
CA ALA A 332 30.87 9.36 -9.89
C ALA A 332 32.06 9.60 -8.95
N THR A 333 32.77 8.54 -8.56
CA THR A 333 34.08 8.71 -7.92
C THR A 333 34.94 9.49 -8.91
N PRO A 334 35.49 10.67 -8.56
CA PRO A 334 36.29 11.43 -9.50
C PRO A 334 37.49 10.59 -9.92
N VAL A 335 37.55 10.22 -11.20
CA VAL A 335 38.74 9.60 -11.79
C VAL A 335 39.76 10.72 -11.96
N VAL A 336 40.75 10.76 -11.08
CA VAL A 336 41.90 11.67 -11.24
C VAL A 336 42.63 11.24 -12.52
N THR A 337 42.41 11.99 -13.60
CA THR A 337 43.17 11.83 -14.83
C THR A 337 44.26 12.88 -14.88
N LEU A 338 45.49 12.47 -15.15
CA LEU A 338 46.56 13.40 -15.45
C LEU A 338 46.24 14.05 -16.80
N SER A 339 45.96 15.35 -16.80
CA SER A 339 45.82 16.08 -18.06
C SER A 339 47.19 16.15 -18.75
N HIS A 340 47.22 15.98 -20.07
CA HIS A 340 48.46 16.03 -20.84
C HIS A 340 49.14 17.39 -20.61
N GLY A 341 50.35 17.39 -20.04
CA GLY A 341 51.09 18.61 -19.67
C GLY A 341 50.99 19.04 -18.19
N SER A 342 50.23 18.32 -17.34
CA SER A 342 50.15 18.60 -15.89
C SER A 342 51.38 18.18 -15.08
N ILE A 343 52.23 17.31 -15.64
CA ILE A 343 53.53 16.97 -15.04
C ILE A 343 54.55 18.00 -15.50
N ARG A 344 54.99 18.87 -14.58
CA ARG A 344 56.20 19.68 -14.76
C ARG A 344 57.28 19.16 -13.83
N ARG A 345 58.48 18.95 -14.39
CA ARG A 345 59.68 18.64 -13.62
C ARG A 345 59.96 19.81 -12.67
N VAL A 346 59.93 19.55 -11.36
CA VAL A 346 60.51 20.46 -10.38
C VAL A 346 62.02 20.39 -10.58
N VAL A 347 62.63 21.52 -10.95
CA VAL A 347 64.09 21.67 -11.02
C VAL A 347 64.51 22.37 -9.73
N ASP A 348 65.42 21.74 -9.01
CA ASP A 348 66.10 22.29 -7.83
C ASP A 348 67.07 23.41 -8.22
#